data_AF-A0A7C6N131-F1
#
_entry.id   AF-A0A7C6N131-F1
#
_cell.length_a   1.000
_cell.length_b   1.000
_cell.length_c   1.000
_cell.angle_alpha   90.00
_cell.angle_beta   90.00
_cell.angle_gamma   90.00
#
_symmetry.space_group_name_H-M   'P 1'
#
loop_
_entity.id
_entity.type
_entity.pdbx_description
1 polymer ?
#
loop_
_entity_poly.entity_id
_entity_poly.type
_entity_poly.pdbx_seq_one_letter_code
_entity_poly.pdbx_strand_id
1 'polypeptide(L)' 'MKKNNKQNKKKFIEKRVRHDNSVEIIVNETPTKTWWGKLAIILILVGMVLVPVVMLFITIFSGSN' A
#
# COMPACT_ATOMS: atom_id res chain seq x y z
N MET A 1 11.08 6.13 39.16
CA MET A 1 10.84 7.07 38.03
C MET A 1 10.41 6.28 36.81
N LYS A 2 9.16 6.45 36.35
CA LYS A 2 8.58 5.68 35.24
C LYS A 2 9.08 6.29 33.92
N LYS A 3 10.01 5.62 33.23
CA LYS A 3 10.51 6.02 31.91
C LYS A 3 9.37 5.86 30.90
N ASN A 4 8.74 6.97 30.52
CA ASN A 4 7.77 7.00 29.44
C ASN A 4 8.51 6.73 28.13
N ASN A 5 8.48 5.47 27.69
CA ASN A 5 9.02 5.04 26.41
C ASN A 5 8.12 5.62 25.31
N LYS A 6 8.40 6.87 24.93
CA LYS A 6 7.70 7.60 23.88
C LYS A 6 8.04 6.89 22.57
N GLN A 7 7.20 5.93 22.18
CA GLN A 7 7.30 5.20 20.93
C GLN A 7 7.37 6.23 19.79
N ASN A 8 8.58 6.41 19.27
CA ASN A 8 8.87 7.28 18.16
C ASN A 8 8.29 6.60 16.92
N LYS A 9 6.99 6.82 16.66
CA LYS A 9 6.34 6.37 15.43
C LYS A 9 7.09 7.02 14.27
N LYS A 10 7.96 6.25 13.59
CA LYS A 10 8.63 6.68 12.37
C LYS A 10 7.55 7.25 11.44
N LYS A 11 7.69 8.53 11.08
CA LYS A 11 6.75 9.18 10.16
C LYS A 11 6.98 8.61 8.76
N PHE A 12 5.91 8.12 8.14
CA PHE A 12 5.90 7.56 6.78
C PHE A 12 6.37 8.59 5.74
N ILE A 13 6.03 9.86 5.96
CA ILE A 13 6.45 11.00 5.13
C ILE A 13 7.17 11.99 6.04
N GLU A 14 8.44 12.24 5.75
CA GLU A 14 9.24 13.25 6.43
C GLU A 14 9.46 14.43 5.49
N LYS A 15 8.82 15.55 5.81
CA LYS A 15 9.04 16.81 5.10
C LYS A 15 10.28 17.48 5.71
N ARG A 16 11.37 17.57 4.96
CA ARG A 16 12.56 18.34 5.33
C ARG A 16 12.61 19.60 4.48
N VAL A 17 12.89 20.73 5.12
CA VAL A 17 13.21 21.97 4.40
C VAL A 17 14.73 22.05 4.36
N ARG A 18 15.30 22.03 3.16
CA ARG A 18 16.75 22.18 2.97
C ARG A 18 17.18 23.62 3.23
N HIS A 19 18.48 23.81 3.41
CA HIS A 19 19.09 25.12 3.68
C HIS A 19 18.89 26.13 2.51
N ASP A 20 18.58 25.62 1.32
CA ASP A 20 18.24 26.39 0.11
C ASP A 20 16.73 26.72 0.00
N ASN A 21 15.96 26.54 1.09
CA ASN A 21 14.50 26.67 1.14
C ASN A 21 13.72 25.69 0.24
N SER A 22 14.37 24.67 -0.33
CA SER A 22 13.64 23.61 -1.06
C SER A 22 12.93 22.66 -0.08
N VAL A 23 11.71 22.25 -0.45
CA VAL A 23 10.91 21.30 0.33
C VAL A 23 11.16 19.90 -0.21
N GLU A 24 11.81 19.06 0.59
CA GLU A 24 11.99 17.65 0.30
C GLU A 24 10.96 16.81 1.03
N ILE A 25 10.28 15.97 0.27
CA ILE A 25 9.34 14.99 0.79
C ILE A 25 10.04 13.64 0.73
N ILE A 26 10.56 13.19 1.87
CA ILE A 26 11.23 11.89 1.97
C ILE A 26 10.16 10.87 2.35
N VAL A 27 9.86 9.97 1.41
CA VAL A 27 9.04 8.78 1.67
C VAL A 27 9.96 7.72 2.24
N ASN A 28 9.96 7.59 3.57
CA ASN A 28 10.93 6.77 4.30
C ASN A 28 10.64 5.26 4.20
N GLU A 29 9.43 4.86 3.83
CA GLU A 29 9.03 3.45 3.79
C GLU A 29 8.55 3.05 2.41
N THR A 30 9.17 2.01 1.84
CA THR A 30 8.67 1.39 0.62
C THR A 30 7.30 0.75 0.91
N PRO A 31 6.33 0.85 -0.02
CA PRO A 31 4.98 0.33 0.19
C PRO A 31 4.97 -1.17 0.55
N THR A 32 5.94 -1.94 0.04
CA THR A 32 6.20 -3.35 0.38
C THR A 32 6.50 -3.62 1.86
N LYS A 33 6.98 -2.62 2.62
CA LYS A 33 7.28 -2.74 4.06
C LYS A 33 6.10 -2.33 4.94
N THR A 34 5.17 -1.55 4.41
CA THR A 34 3.97 -1.10 5.14
C THR A 34 2.87 -2.17 5.15
N TRP A 35 2.11 -2.27 6.24
CA TRP A 35 0.98 -3.21 6.32
C TRP A 35 -0.10 -2.90 5.28
N TRP A 36 -0.43 -1.62 5.11
CA TRP A 36 -1.38 -1.15 4.09
C TRP A 36 -0.89 -1.40 2.66
N GLY A 37 0.40 -1.16 2.37
CA GLY A 37 0.96 -1.42 1.05
C GLY A 37 1.02 -2.92 0.73
N LYS A 38 1.30 -3.78 1.71
CA LYS A 38 1.17 -5.24 1.54
C LYS A 38 -0.26 -5.65 1.21
N LEU A 39 -1.25 -5.12 1.94
CA LEU A 39 -2.66 -5.40 1.69
C LEU A 39 -3.09 -4.95 0.29
N ALA A 40 -2.69 -3.74 -0.14
CA ALA A 40 -2.97 -3.22 -1.47
C ALA A 40 -2.36 -4.11 -2.57
N ILE A 41 -1.10 -4.54 -2.40
CA ILE A 41 -0.44 -5.44 -3.35
C ILE A 41 -1.20 -6.78 -3.45
N ILE A 42 -1.60 -7.36 -2.32
CA ILE A 42 -2.37 -8.60 -2.30
C ILE A 42 -3.70 -8.43 -3.03
N LEU A 43 -4.43 -7.33 -2.77
CA LEU A 43 -5.70 -7.05 -3.44
C LEU A 43 -5.54 -6.96 -4.96
N ILE A 44 -4.50 -6.29 -5.43
CA ILE A 44 -4.20 -6.15 -6.86
C ILE A 44 -3.89 -7.51 -7.48
N LEU A 45 -3.03 -8.32 -6.84
CA LEU A 45 -2.67 -9.64 -7.34
C LEU A 45 -3.88 -10.59 -7.38
N VAL A 46 -4.70 -10.58 -6.33
CA VAL A 46 -5.93 -11.38 -6.26
C VAL A 46 -6.91 -10.92 -7.34
N GLY A 47 -7.12 -9.61 -7.51
CA GLY A 47 -7.96 -9.07 -8.57
C GLY A 47 -7.48 -9.47 -9.97
N MET A 48 -6.17 -9.43 -10.22
CA MET A 48 -5.59 -9.80 -11.51
C MET A 48 -5.86 -11.28 -11.87
N VAL A 49 -5.93 -12.16 -10.88
CA VAL A 49 -6.23 -13.59 -11.09
C VAL A 49 -7.74 -13.86 -11.11
N LEU A 50 -8.50 -13.24 -10.20
CA LEU A 50 -9.94 -13.50 -10.06
C LEU A 50 -10.76 -12.88 -11.20
N VAL A 51 -10.40 -11.70 -11.68
CA VAL A 51 -11.13 -11.01 -12.76
C VAL A 51 -11.26 -11.88 -14.01
N PRO A 52 -10.18 -12.44 -14.61
CA PRO A 52 -10.32 -13.29 -15.79
C PRO A 52 -11.08 -14.58 -15.49
N VAL A 53 -10.91 -15.17 -14.29
CA VAL A 53 -11.65 -16.38 -13.90
C VAL A 53 -13.15 -16.12 -13.82
N VAL A 54 -13.56 -15.02 -13.16
CA VAL A 54 -14.97 -14.64 -13.06
C VAL A 54 -15.54 -14.31 -14.43
N MET A 55 -14.79 -13.61 -15.29
CA MET A 55 -15.20 -13.30 -16.65
C MET A 55 -15.42 -14.56 -17.49
N LEU A 56 -14.54 -15.56 -17.38
CA LEU A 56 -14.70 -16.86 -18.03
C LEU A 56 -15.95 -17.60 -17.52
N PHE A 57 -16.15 -17.63 -16.20
CA PHE A 57 -17.35 -18.22 -15.61
C PHE A 57 -18.62 -17.56 -16.14
N ILE A 58 -18.70 -16.23 -16.12
CA ILE A 58 -19.86 -15.49 -16.64
C ILE A 58 -20.09 -15.82 -18.11
N THR A 59 -19.03 -15.88 -18.93
CA THR A 59 -19.15 -16.13 -20.36
C THR A 59 -19.67 -17.54 -20.65
N ILE A 60 -19.15 -18.56 -19.97
CA ILE A 60 -19.56 -19.95 -20.16
C ILE A 60 -21.00 -20.17 -19.69
N PHE A 61 -21.35 -19.67 -18.51
CA PHE A 61 -22.66 -19.95 -17.91
C PHE A 61 -23.78 -19.03 -18.42
N SER A 62 -23.47 -17.79 -18.82
CA SER A 62 -24.47 -16.87 -19.39
C SER A 62 -24.69 -17.09 -20.89
N GLY A 63 -23.71 -17.67 -21.61
CA GLY A 63 -23.84 -18.02 -23.03
C GLY A 63 -24.52 -19.37 -23.29
N SER A 64 -24.90 -20.10 -22.24
CA SER A 64 -25.54 -21.43 -22.31
C SER A 64 -27.08 -21.39 -22.24
N ASN A 65 -27.69 -20.20 -22.29
CA ASN A 65 -29.15 -19.99 -22.34
C ASN A 65 -29.60 -19.56 -23.74
#